data_AF-A0A5B8VGV9-F1
#
_entry.id   AF-A0A5B8VGV9-F1
#
_cell.length_a   1.000
_cell.length_b   1.000
_cell.length_c   1.000
_cell.angle_alpha   90.00
_cell.angle_beta   90.00
_cell.angle_gamma   90.00
#
_symmetry.space_group_name_H-M   'P 1'
#
loop_
_entity.id
_entity.type
_entity.pdbx_description
1 polymer ?
#
loop_
_entity_poly.entity_id
_entity_poly.type
_entity_poly.pdbx_seq_one_letter_code
_entity_poly.pdbx_strand_id
1 'polypeptide(L)'
;MMIKKLTSLAIIALICVTGINAQSETFKVPLSWHMLDPIKDSVYGVSVNKCYEELLKGKTSQKVIVGVVDSGADTLQEDLKAVLWHNPKEIPHDQKDNDKDGYIDDYYGWNFLGGKSDTSNVTEDTRESTRFYFQYKHQFENITDSTQVPQKDRNNFRTWLQAKNIELTTTEAAKEASAIERISSLLPQISDFSKVLLKDTFSLEDVKAYEPIDRKTSAEKQIYTILLEKVAPGTTNITLPGKLSSLMDSLKTANQLPETAPQPIVSKL
;
A
#
# COMPACT_ATOMS: atom_id res chain seq x y z
N MET A 1 22.51 -4.76 -86.44
CA MET A 1 22.61 -6.22 -86.28
C MET A 1 21.77 -6.60 -85.06
N MET A 2 20.68 -7.34 -85.30
CA MET A 2 19.78 -7.90 -84.28
C MET A 2 20.52 -8.92 -83.41
N ILE A 3 20.06 -9.15 -82.18
CA ILE A 3 19.51 -10.44 -81.71
C ILE A 3 19.13 -10.36 -80.21
N LYS A 4 17.80 -10.34 -79.99
CA LYS A 4 16.97 -11.13 -79.05
C LYS A 4 17.36 -11.29 -77.56
N LYS A 5 16.47 -10.75 -76.73
CA LYS A 5 15.71 -11.37 -75.60
C LYS A 5 16.35 -12.58 -74.89
N LEU A 6 16.45 -12.52 -73.55
CA LEU A 6 15.62 -13.35 -72.67
C LEU A 6 15.63 -12.85 -71.21
N THR A 7 14.48 -13.01 -70.60
CA THR A 7 14.00 -12.70 -69.25
C THR A 7 14.68 -13.47 -68.12
N SER A 8 14.86 -12.84 -66.95
CA SER A 8 14.43 -13.48 -65.69
C SER A 8 14.29 -12.48 -64.53
N LEU A 9 13.08 -12.51 -63.98
CA LEU A 9 12.56 -12.09 -62.68
C LEU A 9 13.59 -11.89 -61.54
N ALA A 10 13.55 -10.72 -60.90
CA ALA A 10 13.75 -10.59 -59.46
C ALA A 10 13.12 -9.26 -58.99
N ILE A 11 11.86 -9.34 -58.58
CA ILE A 11 11.19 -8.34 -57.75
C ILE A 11 11.84 -8.45 -56.36
N ILE A 12 12.60 -7.44 -55.95
CA ILE A 12 12.80 -7.16 -54.53
C ILE A 12 12.51 -5.68 -54.34
N ALA A 13 11.32 -5.44 -53.82
CA ALA A 13 10.88 -4.15 -53.32
C ALA A 13 11.84 -3.72 -52.19
N LEU A 14 12.60 -2.66 -52.45
CA LEU A 14 13.33 -1.94 -51.43
C LEU A 14 12.33 -1.09 -50.63
N ILE A 15 11.57 -1.76 -49.76
CA ILE A 15 10.85 -1.06 -48.68
C ILE A 15 11.94 -0.66 -47.69
N CYS A 16 12.41 0.58 -47.81
CA CYS A 16 13.08 1.26 -46.71
C CYS A 16 12.11 1.27 -45.54
N VAL A 17 12.34 0.38 -44.58
CA VAL A 17 11.76 0.40 -43.25
C VAL A 17 12.28 1.67 -42.58
N THR A 18 11.57 2.79 -42.77
CA THR A 18 11.62 3.88 -41.81
C THR A 18 10.97 3.34 -40.54
N GLY A 19 11.80 2.87 -39.61
CA GLY A 19 11.39 2.60 -38.25
C GLY A 19 10.86 3.90 -37.66
N ILE A 20 9.54 4.07 -37.71
CA ILE A 20 8.84 5.01 -36.84
C ILE A 20 9.00 4.41 -35.45
N ASN A 21 10.05 4.83 -34.75
CA ASN A 21 10.08 4.76 -33.30
C ASN A 21 8.94 5.63 -32.80
N ALA A 22 7.73 5.06 -32.74
CA ALA A 22 6.67 5.56 -31.91
C ALA A 22 7.11 5.33 -30.46
N GLN A 23 7.99 6.19 -29.95
CA GLN A 23 8.02 6.42 -28.52
C GLN A 23 6.60 6.85 -28.18
N SER A 24 5.86 6.04 -27.43
CA SER A 24 4.61 6.51 -26.85
C SER A 24 5.01 7.73 -26.01
N GLU A 25 4.57 8.92 -26.40
CA GLU A 25 4.69 10.05 -25.50
C GLU A 25 4.02 9.64 -24.19
N THR A 26 4.81 9.52 -23.13
CA THR A 26 4.28 9.19 -21.81
C THR A 26 3.36 10.34 -21.43
N PHE A 27 2.05 10.08 -21.38
CA PHE A 27 1.07 11.06 -20.97
C PHE A 27 1.47 11.63 -19.61
N LYS A 28 1.90 12.88 -19.58
CA LYS A 28 2.30 13.56 -18.35
C LYS A 28 1.04 14.11 -17.69
N VAL A 29 0.67 13.56 -16.55
CA VAL A 29 -0.49 14.02 -15.77
C VAL A 29 -0.28 15.51 -15.43
N PRO A 30 -1.21 16.40 -15.82
CA PRO A 30 -1.09 17.82 -15.53
C PRO A 30 -1.09 18.09 -14.02
N LEU A 31 -0.45 19.20 -13.62
CA LEU A 31 -0.60 19.71 -12.26
C LEU A 31 -2.08 20.04 -12.01
N SER A 32 -2.59 19.74 -10.81
CA SER A 32 -4.00 19.93 -10.45
C SER A 32 -4.99 19.19 -11.36
N TRP A 33 -4.59 18.06 -11.93
CA TRP A 33 -5.46 17.21 -12.78
C TRP A 33 -6.82 16.91 -12.15
N HIS A 34 -6.89 16.79 -10.81
CA HIS A 34 -8.12 16.50 -10.09
C HIS A 34 -9.16 17.63 -10.22
N MET A 35 -8.75 18.85 -10.57
CA MET A 35 -9.65 20.00 -10.78
C MET A 35 -10.24 20.06 -12.20
N LEU A 36 -9.72 19.26 -13.13
CA LEU A 36 -10.06 19.27 -14.56
C LEU A 36 -11.37 18.55 -14.87
N ASP A 37 -11.89 18.73 -16.08
CA ASP A 37 -13.13 18.13 -16.57
C ASP A 37 -12.86 17.03 -17.60
N PRO A 38 -13.48 15.84 -17.48
CA PRO A 38 -13.24 14.73 -18.41
C PRO A 38 -13.58 15.02 -19.87
N ILE A 39 -14.58 15.88 -20.12
CA ILE A 39 -15.07 16.19 -21.46
C ILE A 39 -14.24 17.32 -22.09
N LYS A 40 -13.92 18.36 -21.31
CA LYS A 40 -13.17 19.53 -21.78
C LYS A 40 -11.67 19.25 -21.90
N ASP A 41 -11.10 18.60 -20.89
CA ASP A 41 -9.65 18.49 -20.72
C ASP A 41 -9.12 17.08 -21.05
N SER A 42 -10.00 16.12 -21.34
CA SER A 42 -9.66 14.69 -21.53
C SER A 42 -8.90 14.07 -20.34
N VAL A 43 -9.13 14.61 -19.14
CA VAL A 43 -8.54 14.16 -17.87
C VAL A 43 -9.65 13.91 -16.86
N TYR A 44 -9.65 12.75 -16.22
CA TYR A 44 -10.67 12.35 -15.25
C TYR A 44 -10.54 13.09 -13.90
N GLY A 45 -10.77 14.40 -13.89
CA GLY A 45 -10.92 15.20 -12.67
C GLY A 45 -12.39 15.34 -12.23
N VAL A 46 -12.63 16.15 -11.18
CA VAL A 46 -13.96 16.39 -10.59
C VAL A 46 -14.60 17.71 -11.04
N SER A 47 -14.12 18.29 -12.15
CA SER A 47 -14.68 19.48 -12.82
C SER A 47 -14.82 20.73 -11.92
N VAL A 48 -13.89 20.92 -10.97
CA VAL A 48 -13.92 22.05 -10.03
C VAL A 48 -13.78 23.39 -10.74
N ASN A 49 -12.86 23.50 -11.70
CA ASN A 49 -12.65 24.73 -12.45
C ASN A 49 -13.92 25.14 -13.21
N LYS A 50 -14.56 24.18 -13.87
CA LYS A 50 -15.84 24.37 -14.56
C LYS A 50 -16.95 24.81 -13.61
N CYS A 51 -17.01 24.23 -12.41
CA CYS A 51 -17.98 24.62 -11.38
C CYS A 51 -17.83 26.11 -11.01
N TYR A 52 -16.61 26.58 -10.78
CA TYR A 52 -16.35 28.00 -10.51
C TYR A 52 -16.68 28.91 -11.69
N GLU A 53 -16.30 28.52 -12.92
CA GLU A 53 -16.48 29.32 -14.14
C GLU A 53 -17.95 29.45 -14.57
N GLU A 54 -18.73 28.37 -14.45
CA GLU A 54 -20.06 28.26 -15.04
C GLU A 54 -21.19 28.22 -13.99
N LEU A 55 -21.05 27.38 -12.96
CA LEU A 55 -22.15 27.07 -12.04
C LEU A 55 -22.24 28.04 -10.86
N LEU A 56 -21.10 28.46 -10.32
CA LEU A 56 -21.02 29.34 -9.15
C LEU A 56 -20.97 30.83 -9.50
N LYS A 57 -20.85 31.16 -10.79
CA LYS A 57 -20.77 32.53 -11.26
C LYS A 57 -22.00 33.34 -10.83
N GLY A 58 -21.76 34.43 -10.12
CA GLY A 58 -22.83 35.31 -9.60
C GLY A 58 -23.58 34.77 -8.39
N LYS A 59 -23.17 33.63 -7.82
CA LYS A 59 -23.72 33.14 -6.54
C LYS A 59 -22.98 33.77 -5.36
N THR A 60 -23.71 34.02 -4.28
CA THR A 60 -23.13 34.50 -3.02
C THR A 60 -22.52 33.33 -2.25
N SER A 61 -21.26 33.44 -1.85
CA SER A 61 -20.57 32.43 -1.02
C SER A 61 -21.10 32.42 0.41
N GLN A 62 -21.28 31.24 0.99
CA GLN A 62 -21.52 31.05 2.41
C GLN A 62 -20.28 30.43 3.06
N LYS A 63 -19.84 30.99 4.19
CA LYS A 63 -18.75 30.40 4.96
C LYS A 63 -19.28 29.16 5.69
N VAL A 64 -18.62 28.03 5.50
CA VAL A 64 -18.90 26.75 6.16
C VAL A 64 -17.69 26.38 7.00
N ILE A 65 -17.92 25.91 8.23
CA ILE A 65 -16.88 25.34 9.08
C ILE A 65 -16.83 23.84 8.78
N VAL A 66 -15.65 23.34 8.40
CA VAL A 66 -15.43 21.92 8.09
C VAL A 66 -14.48 21.35 9.13
N GLY A 67 -14.96 20.40 9.94
CA GLY A 67 -14.13 19.65 10.86
C GLY A 67 -13.40 18.52 10.12
N VAL A 68 -12.08 18.48 10.24
CA VAL A 68 -11.24 17.43 9.65
C VAL A 68 -10.72 16.53 10.77
N VAL A 69 -11.04 15.23 10.67
CA VAL A 69 -10.53 14.20 11.59
C VAL A 69 -9.45 13.42 10.84
N ASP A 70 -8.20 13.83 11.05
CA ASP A 70 -7.01 13.26 10.41
C ASP A 70 -5.84 13.32 11.42
N SER A 71 -4.62 13.17 10.94
CA SER A 71 -3.35 13.33 11.64
C SER A 71 -3.03 14.76 12.12
N GLY A 72 -3.90 15.74 11.83
CA GLY A 72 -3.74 17.15 12.16
C GLY A 72 -3.52 18.03 10.93
N ALA A 73 -3.18 19.30 11.16
CA ALA A 73 -2.84 20.26 10.10
C ALA A 73 -1.66 21.12 10.54
N ASP A 74 -0.78 21.48 9.60
CA ASP A 74 0.28 22.45 9.85
C ASP A 74 -0.32 23.86 9.93
N THR A 75 -0.48 24.37 11.15
CA THR A 75 -1.04 25.71 11.41
C THR A 75 -0.11 26.84 10.95
N LEU A 76 1.16 26.54 10.62
CA LEU A 76 2.13 27.50 10.10
C LEU A 76 2.17 27.58 8.57
N GLN A 77 1.51 26.65 7.87
CA GLN A 77 1.46 26.64 6.40
C GLN A 77 0.82 27.93 5.86
N GLU A 78 1.54 28.65 5.00
CA GLU A 78 1.13 29.97 4.49
C GLU A 78 -0.24 29.94 3.80
N ASP A 79 -0.49 28.93 2.96
CA ASP A 79 -1.75 28.78 2.22
C ASP A 79 -2.95 28.44 3.11
N LEU A 80 -2.74 27.91 4.32
CA LEU A 80 -3.82 27.54 5.23
C LEU A 80 -4.20 28.70 6.17
N LYS A 81 -3.28 29.62 6.49
CA LYS A 81 -3.50 30.69 7.47
C LYS A 81 -4.78 31.49 7.25
N ALA A 82 -5.16 31.74 5.99
CA ALA A 82 -6.34 32.52 5.67
C ALA A 82 -7.67 31.76 5.88
N VAL A 83 -7.64 30.42 5.94
CA VAL A 83 -8.81 29.54 6.00
C VAL A 83 -8.89 28.69 7.27
N LEU A 84 -7.84 28.67 8.09
CA LEU A 84 -7.84 27.99 9.39
C LEU A 84 -8.94 28.57 10.27
N TRP A 85 -9.78 27.67 10.78
CA TRP A 85 -10.75 28.01 11.80
C TRP A 85 -10.03 28.17 13.14
N HIS A 86 -10.48 29.13 13.94
CA HIS A 86 -10.06 29.23 15.33
C HIS A 86 -11.29 29.23 16.26
N ASN A 87 -11.16 28.66 17.45
CA ASN A 87 -12.20 28.66 18.47
C ASN A 87 -12.38 30.11 19.00
N PRO A 88 -13.51 30.79 18.72
CA PRO A 88 -13.71 32.17 19.15
C PRO A 88 -13.98 32.30 20.65
N LYS A 89 -14.17 31.17 21.36
CA LYS A 89 -14.41 31.14 22.80
C LYS A 89 -13.14 30.86 23.61
N GLU A 90 -12.03 30.54 22.95
CA GLU A 90 -10.75 30.30 23.59
C GLU A 90 -9.81 31.51 23.57
N ILE A 91 -9.03 31.65 24.64
CA ILE A 91 -7.93 32.61 24.73
C ILE A 91 -6.64 31.82 24.49
N PRO A 92 -5.91 32.08 23.39
CA PRO A 92 -4.74 31.26 23.07
C PRO A 92 -3.65 31.39 24.15
N HIS A 93 -3.12 30.23 24.56
CA HIS A 93 -1.98 30.08 25.47
C HIS A 93 -2.22 30.55 26.92
N ASP A 94 -3.48 30.57 27.38
CA ASP A 94 -3.80 30.92 28.76
C ASP A 94 -3.88 29.71 29.71
N GLN A 95 -3.71 28.50 29.15
CA GLN A 95 -3.73 27.20 29.83
C GLN A 95 -5.05 26.92 30.55
N LYS A 96 -6.16 27.45 30.04
CA LYS A 96 -7.49 27.18 30.58
C LYS A 96 -8.42 26.67 29.49
N ASP A 97 -9.37 25.86 29.94
CA ASP A 97 -10.56 25.55 29.15
C ASP A 97 -11.56 26.70 29.37
N ASN A 98 -11.56 27.67 28.45
CA ASN A 98 -12.32 28.91 28.59
C ASN A 98 -13.79 28.70 28.26
N ASP A 99 -14.10 27.77 27.35
CA ASP A 99 -15.45 27.49 26.90
C ASP A 99 -16.14 26.31 27.59
N LYS A 100 -15.38 25.58 28.41
CA LYS A 100 -15.80 24.46 29.28
C LYS A 100 -16.24 23.23 28.52
N ASP A 101 -15.64 22.96 27.37
CA ASP A 101 -15.93 21.78 26.57
C ASP A 101 -15.08 20.55 26.94
N GLY A 102 -14.08 20.72 27.82
CA GLY A 102 -13.18 19.68 28.30
C GLY A 102 -11.79 19.70 27.66
N TYR A 103 -11.50 20.65 26.77
CA TYR A 103 -10.24 20.78 26.06
C TYR A 103 -9.54 22.10 26.41
N ILE A 104 -8.30 22.01 26.92
CA ILE A 104 -7.54 23.19 27.33
C ILE A 104 -6.84 23.82 26.11
N ASP A 105 -7.06 25.11 25.86
CA ASP A 105 -6.44 25.87 24.77
C ASP A 105 -6.65 25.26 23.36
N ASP A 106 -7.83 24.72 23.03
CA ASP A 106 -8.14 24.08 21.73
C ASP A 106 -8.34 25.09 20.57
N TYR A 107 -7.50 26.12 20.53
CA TYR A 107 -7.68 27.31 19.67
C TYR A 107 -7.77 26.99 18.18
N TYR A 108 -7.05 26.00 17.66
CA TYR A 108 -7.12 25.56 16.25
C TYR A 108 -7.75 24.16 16.07
N GLY A 109 -8.36 23.62 17.13
CA GLY A 109 -8.83 22.24 17.22
C GLY A 109 -8.08 21.44 18.29
N TRP A 110 -8.26 20.13 18.28
CA TRP A 110 -7.81 19.25 19.36
C TRP A 110 -7.06 18.00 18.88
N ASN A 111 -6.07 17.58 19.68
CA ASN A 111 -5.35 16.33 19.49
C ASN A 111 -5.88 15.23 20.44
N PHE A 112 -6.70 14.33 19.89
CA PHE A 112 -7.30 13.22 20.65
C PHE A 112 -6.33 12.11 21.04
N LEU A 113 -5.10 12.10 20.51
CA LEU A 113 -4.04 11.14 20.89
C LEU A 113 -3.28 11.59 22.15
N GLY A 114 -3.60 12.76 22.70
CA GLY A 114 -3.25 13.11 24.09
C GLY A 114 -1.82 13.59 24.31
N GLY A 115 -1.21 14.29 23.34
CA GLY A 115 0.05 15.01 23.56
C GLY A 115 -0.17 16.28 24.38
N LYS A 116 0.48 16.42 25.54
CA LYS A 116 0.62 17.72 26.20
C LYS A 116 1.46 18.63 25.29
N SER A 117 0.80 19.55 24.60
CA SER A 117 1.39 20.54 23.68
C SER A 117 1.77 20.05 22.28
N ASP A 118 1.73 21.02 21.38
CA ASP A 118 2.12 21.11 19.96
C ASP A 118 3.49 20.54 19.55
N THR A 119 4.19 19.79 20.42
CA THR A 119 5.61 19.44 20.25
C THR A 119 5.89 17.97 19.99
N SER A 120 4.91 17.08 20.14
CA SER A 120 5.07 15.66 19.80
C SER A 120 3.96 15.17 18.89
N ASN A 121 4.28 15.01 17.61
CA ASN A 121 3.41 14.27 16.69
C ASN A 121 3.38 12.80 17.11
N VAL A 122 2.19 12.28 17.32
CA VAL A 122 1.98 10.85 17.49
C VAL A 122 2.01 10.23 16.10
N THR A 123 3.14 9.61 15.72
CA THR A 123 3.34 9.04 14.37
C THR A 123 2.73 7.65 14.21
N GLU A 124 2.27 7.05 15.29
CA GLU A 124 1.73 5.69 15.33
C GLU A 124 0.46 5.69 16.18
N ASP A 125 -0.61 5.05 15.70
CA ASP A 125 -1.84 4.80 16.48
C ASP A 125 -2.03 3.27 16.63
N THR A 126 -2.74 2.87 17.68
CA THR A 126 -3.17 1.49 17.86
C THR A 126 -4.29 1.15 16.88
N ARG A 127 -4.02 0.22 15.96
CA ARG A 127 -4.98 -0.28 14.97
C ARG A 127 -6.30 -0.70 15.64
N GLU A 128 -7.42 -0.42 14.96
CA GLU A 128 -8.75 -0.85 15.41
C GLU A 128 -8.83 -2.37 15.65
N SER A 129 -8.20 -3.16 14.78
CA SER A 129 -8.12 -4.62 14.94
C SER A 129 -7.48 -5.00 16.27
N THR A 130 -6.40 -4.33 16.64
CA THR A 130 -5.69 -4.59 17.90
C THR A 130 -6.57 -4.19 19.09
N ARG A 131 -7.23 -3.02 19.02
CA ARG A 131 -8.16 -2.56 20.07
C ARG A 131 -9.30 -3.56 20.30
N PHE A 132 -10.01 -3.96 19.25
CA PHE A 132 -11.12 -4.89 19.36
C PHE A 132 -10.69 -6.32 19.73
N TYR A 133 -9.52 -6.76 19.27
CA TYR A 133 -8.96 -8.05 19.64
C TYR A 133 -8.75 -8.12 21.16
N PHE A 134 -8.01 -7.17 21.74
CA PHE A 134 -7.74 -7.14 23.18
C PHE A 134 -8.98 -6.81 24.02
N GLN A 135 -9.86 -5.92 23.55
CA GLN A 135 -11.10 -5.56 24.25
C GLN A 135 -11.97 -6.78 24.55
N TYR A 136 -12.09 -7.73 23.61
CA TYR A 136 -12.95 -8.90 23.76
C TYR A 136 -12.19 -10.22 23.97
N LYS A 137 -10.84 -10.20 24.03
CA LYS A 137 -9.99 -11.41 24.17
C LYS A 137 -10.44 -12.28 25.33
N HIS A 138 -10.50 -11.74 26.54
CA HIS A 138 -10.89 -12.48 27.75
C HIS A 138 -12.29 -13.08 27.69
N GLN A 139 -13.20 -12.46 26.92
CA GLN A 139 -14.59 -12.94 26.81
C GLN A 139 -14.72 -14.11 25.83
N PHE A 140 -13.90 -14.14 24.78
CA PHE A 140 -14.14 -15.01 23.63
C PHE A 140 -12.98 -15.96 23.28
N GLU A 141 -11.79 -15.79 23.85
CA GLU A 141 -10.59 -16.59 23.49
C GLU A 141 -10.76 -18.10 23.66
N ASN A 142 -11.57 -18.50 24.66
CA ASN A 142 -11.82 -19.91 24.99
C ASN A 142 -13.08 -20.48 24.33
N ILE A 143 -13.79 -19.70 23.50
CA ILE A 143 -14.99 -20.17 22.80
C ILE A 143 -14.57 -20.90 21.52
N THR A 144 -14.75 -22.21 21.49
CA THR A 144 -14.45 -23.05 20.32
C THR A 144 -15.66 -23.26 19.42
N ASP A 145 -16.88 -23.06 19.94
CA ASP A 145 -18.12 -23.19 19.20
C ASP A 145 -18.97 -21.91 19.33
N SER A 146 -19.23 -21.27 18.18
CA SER A 146 -20.04 -20.06 18.07
C SER A 146 -21.47 -20.18 18.63
N THR A 147 -22.00 -21.40 18.76
CA THR A 147 -23.33 -21.63 19.36
C THR A 147 -23.38 -21.30 20.85
N GLN A 148 -22.23 -21.30 21.52
CA GLN A 148 -22.08 -20.97 22.94
C GLN A 148 -22.22 -19.46 23.21
N VAL A 149 -22.20 -18.62 22.16
CA VAL A 149 -22.27 -17.16 22.29
C VAL A 149 -23.72 -16.70 22.48
N PRO A 150 -24.04 -16.03 23.61
CA PRO A 150 -25.35 -15.45 23.83
C PRO A 150 -25.76 -14.50 22.69
N GLN A 151 -27.04 -14.48 22.33
CA GLN A 151 -27.55 -13.63 21.22
C GLN A 151 -27.09 -12.17 21.33
N LYS A 152 -27.09 -11.61 22.55
CA LYS A 152 -26.68 -10.23 22.83
C LYS A 152 -25.20 -9.95 22.51
N ASP A 153 -24.34 -10.97 22.55
CA ASP A 153 -22.89 -10.85 22.39
C ASP A 153 -22.42 -11.22 20.98
N ARG A 154 -23.30 -11.74 20.11
CA ARG A 154 -22.93 -12.22 18.76
C ARG A 154 -22.29 -11.15 17.88
N ASN A 155 -22.71 -9.90 18.00
CA ASN A 155 -22.11 -8.80 17.25
C ASN A 155 -20.67 -8.55 17.70
N ASN A 156 -20.43 -8.50 19.01
CA ASN A 156 -19.09 -8.34 19.58
C ASN A 156 -18.20 -9.53 19.25
N PHE A 157 -18.74 -10.75 19.29
CA PHE A 157 -18.02 -11.96 18.91
C PHE A 157 -17.61 -11.94 17.43
N ARG A 158 -18.50 -11.51 16.52
CA ARG A 158 -18.17 -11.34 15.10
C ARG A 158 -17.07 -10.30 14.91
N THR A 159 -17.16 -9.15 15.58
CA THR A 159 -16.12 -8.11 15.54
C THR A 159 -14.79 -8.65 16.04
N TRP A 160 -14.79 -9.39 17.16
CA TRP A 160 -13.59 -10.01 17.71
C TRP A 160 -12.98 -11.05 16.77
N LEU A 161 -13.78 -11.89 16.10
CA LEU A 161 -13.28 -12.84 15.11
C LEU A 161 -12.62 -12.12 13.90
N GLN A 162 -13.22 -11.04 13.43
CA GLN A 162 -12.64 -10.22 12.36
C GLN A 162 -11.30 -9.61 12.81
N ALA A 163 -11.27 -9.02 14.00
CA ALA A 163 -10.06 -8.48 14.61
C ALA A 163 -8.97 -9.56 14.77
N LYS A 164 -9.32 -10.72 15.34
CA LYS A 164 -8.42 -11.87 15.52
C LYS A 164 -7.80 -12.34 14.20
N ASN A 165 -8.61 -12.42 13.13
CA ASN A 165 -8.11 -12.81 11.81
C ASN A 165 -7.16 -11.76 11.23
N ILE A 166 -7.44 -10.47 11.39
CA ILE A 166 -6.54 -9.41 10.96
C ILE A 166 -5.22 -9.51 11.73
N GLU A 167 -5.27 -9.63 13.07
CA GLU A 167 -4.08 -9.74 13.92
C GLU A 167 -3.22 -10.95 13.53
N LEU A 168 -3.84 -12.10 13.21
CA LEU A 168 -3.15 -13.28 12.69
C LEU A 168 -2.43 -13.04 11.37
N THR A 169 -2.96 -12.17 10.51
CA THR A 169 -2.33 -11.85 9.21
C THR A 169 -1.27 -10.74 9.30
N THR A 170 -1.25 -9.98 10.39
CA THR A 170 -0.33 -8.85 10.58
C THR A 170 0.92 -9.21 11.37
N THR A 171 1.04 -10.45 11.86
CA THR A 171 2.28 -10.92 12.48
C THR A 171 3.42 -10.97 11.46
N GLU A 172 4.65 -10.83 11.92
CA GLU A 172 5.82 -10.90 11.03
C GLU A 172 5.92 -12.27 10.33
N ALA A 173 5.60 -13.36 11.04
CA ALA A 173 5.56 -14.69 10.45
C ALA A 173 4.52 -14.82 9.33
N ALA A 174 3.32 -14.24 9.50
CA ALA A 174 2.27 -14.26 8.48
C ALA A 174 2.62 -13.37 7.27
N LYS A 175 3.19 -12.19 7.50
CA LYS A 175 3.70 -11.31 6.43
C LYS A 175 4.79 -12.00 5.63
N GLU A 176 5.74 -12.66 6.30
CA GLU A 176 6.82 -13.38 5.65
C GLU A 176 6.30 -14.57 4.83
N ALA A 177 5.39 -15.37 5.40
CA ALA A 177 4.76 -16.49 4.68
C ALA A 177 4.02 -16.00 3.42
N SER A 178 3.25 -14.90 3.54
CA SER A 178 2.52 -14.30 2.41
C SER A 178 3.46 -13.75 1.33
N ALA A 179 4.59 -13.15 1.73
CA ALA A 179 5.61 -12.67 0.80
C ALA A 179 6.26 -13.83 0.04
N ILE A 180 6.62 -14.92 0.73
CA ILE A 180 7.17 -16.13 0.12
C ILE A 180 6.15 -16.77 -0.83
N GLU A 181 4.88 -16.87 -0.43
CA GLU A 181 3.81 -17.42 -1.27
C GLU A 181 3.65 -16.60 -2.56
N ARG A 182 3.56 -15.27 -2.45
CA ARG A 182 3.45 -14.38 -3.62
C ARG A 182 4.63 -14.54 -4.57
N ILE A 183 5.87 -14.55 -4.07
CA ILE A 183 7.07 -14.65 -4.92
C ILE A 183 7.18 -16.07 -5.51
N SER A 184 6.93 -17.12 -4.72
CA SER A 184 6.98 -18.51 -5.19
C SER A 184 5.93 -18.81 -6.25
N SER A 185 4.77 -18.14 -6.24
CA SER A 185 3.75 -18.24 -7.29
C SER A 185 4.25 -17.80 -8.69
N LEU A 186 5.38 -17.09 -8.75
CA LEU A 186 6.03 -16.69 -10.00
C LEU A 186 6.95 -17.80 -10.56
N LEU A 187 7.36 -18.78 -9.75
CA LEU A 187 8.30 -19.85 -10.17
C LEU A 187 7.87 -20.58 -11.44
N PRO A 188 6.58 -20.96 -11.64
CA PRO A 188 6.16 -21.63 -12.87
C PRO A 188 6.36 -20.77 -14.13
N GLN A 189 6.27 -19.45 -13.98
CA GLN A 189 6.39 -18.48 -15.09
C GLN A 189 7.85 -18.25 -15.50
N ILE A 190 8.81 -18.60 -14.64
CA ILE A 190 10.26 -18.42 -14.87
C ILE A 190 11.01 -19.75 -14.99
N SER A 191 10.29 -20.84 -15.27
CA SER A 191 10.81 -22.20 -15.33
C SER A 191 11.88 -22.43 -16.41
N ASP A 192 12.06 -21.49 -17.35
CA ASP A 192 13.08 -21.52 -18.40
C ASP A 192 14.47 -21.06 -17.93
N PHE A 193 14.64 -20.59 -16.69
CA PHE A 193 15.93 -20.09 -16.21
C PHE A 193 17.06 -21.14 -16.23
N SER A 194 16.73 -22.43 -16.12
CA SER A 194 17.69 -23.53 -16.31
C SER A 194 18.30 -23.55 -17.71
N LYS A 195 17.52 -23.18 -18.73
CA LYS A 195 17.99 -23.05 -20.13
C LYS A 195 18.94 -21.87 -20.28
N VAL A 196 18.66 -20.77 -19.58
CA VAL A 196 19.51 -19.57 -19.56
C VAL A 196 20.86 -19.88 -18.92
N LEU A 197 20.86 -20.65 -17.82
CA LEU A 197 22.09 -21.10 -17.15
C LEU A 197 22.80 -22.26 -17.84
N LEU A 198 22.19 -22.88 -18.86
CA LEU A 198 22.64 -24.13 -19.47
C LEU A 198 22.89 -25.24 -18.42
N LYS A 199 22.05 -25.27 -17.37
CA LYS A 199 22.13 -26.21 -16.26
C LYS A 199 20.73 -26.63 -15.81
N ASP A 200 20.44 -27.93 -15.88
CA ASP A 200 19.17 -28.50 -15.42
C ASP A 200 18.98 -28.35 -13.89
N THR A 201 20.08 -28.43 -13.15
CA THR A 201 20.13 -28.22 -11.70
C THR A 201 21.09 -27.09 -11.38
N PHE A 202 20.63 -26.10 -10.61
CA PHE A 202 21.44 -24.94 -10.22
C PHE A 202 21.19 -24.54 -8.76
N SER A 203 22.22 -23.97 -8.14
CA SER A 203 22.21 -23.46 -6.76
C SER A 203 22.11 -21.93 -6.68
N LEU A 204 22.11 -21.40 -5.46
CA LEU A 204 22.17 -19.95 -5.21
C LEU A 204 23.45 -19.33 -5.80
N GLU A 205 24.57 -20.04 -5.69
CA GLU A 205 25.87 -19.60 -6.19
C GLU A 205 25.85 -19.47 -7.73
N ASP A 206 25.22 -20.43 -8.42
CA ASP A 206 25.02 -20.37 -9.86
C ASP A 206 24.18 -19.15 -10.27
N VAL A 207 23.07 -18.90 -9.55
CA VAL A 207 22.20 -17.75 -9.81
C VAL A 207 22.93 -16.43 -9.57
N LYS A 208 23.72 -16.33 -8.50
CA LYS A 208 24.50 -15.13 -8.16
C LYS A 208 25.57 -14.83 -9.21
N ALA A 209 26.25 -15.86 -9.71
CA ALA A 209 27.31 -15.76 -10.72
C ALA A 209 26.81 -15.41 -12.13
N TYR A 210 25.52 -15.59 -12.41
CA TYR A 210 24.94 -15.27 -13.72
C TYR A 210 24.82 -13.76 -13.95
N GLU A 211 25.30 -13.26 -15.09
CA GLU A 211 25.16 -11.85 -15.48
C GLU A 211 23.96 -11.66 -16.43
N PRO A 212 22.91 -10.91 -16.04
CA PRO A 212 21.73 -10.71 -16.86
C PRO A 212 22.01 -9.91 -18.14
N ILE A 213 21.41 -10.34 -19.25
CA ILE A 213 21.53 -9.69 -20.57
C ILE A 213 20.31 -8.84 -20.93
N ASP A 214 19.20 -9.00 -20.21
CA ASP A 214 17.96 -8.26 -20.42
C ASP A 214 17.15 -8.09 -19.11
N ARG A 215 16.04 -7.35 -19.19
CA ARG A 215 15.15 -7.13 -18.02
C ARG A 215 14.52 -8.43 -17.51
N LYS A 216 14.24 -9.39 -18.39
CA LYS A 216 13.60 -10.66 -18.03
C LYS A 216 14.53 -11.48 -17.15
N THR A 217 15.72 -11.80 -17.65
CA THR A 217 16.74 -12.58 -16.95
C THR A 217 17.24 -11.89 -15.69
N SER A 218 17.20 -10.56 -15.64
CA SER A 218 17.45 -9.79 -14.41
C SER A 218 16.39 -10.03 -13.35
N ALA A 219 15.10 -10.04 -13.73
CA ALA A 219 14.00 -10.32 -12.80
C ALA A 219 14.03 -11.78 -12.32
N GLU A 220 14.32 -12.73 -13.22
CA GLU A 220 14.45 -14.15 -12.88
C GLU A 220 15.60 -14.39 -11.89
N LYS A 221 16.78 -13.78 -12.11
CA LYS A 221 17.91 -13.81 -11.16
C LYS A 221 17.49 -13.31 -9.78
N GLN A 222 16.78 -12.19 -9.71
CA GLN A 222 16.32 -11.62 -8.45
C GLN A 222 15.34 -12.54 -7.72
N ILE A 223 14.35 -13.09 -8.42
CA ILE A 223 13.36 -14.00 -7.84
C ILE A 223 14.05 -15.24 -7.26
N TYR A 224 14.91 -15.90 -8.04
CA TYR A 224 15.64 -17.09 -7.55
C TYR A 224 16.57 -16.74 -6.39
N THR A 225 17.24 -15.59 -6.42
CA THR A 225 18.11 -15.14 -5.31
C THR A 225 17.30 -15.00 -4.02
N ILE A 226 16.19 -14.27 -4.07
CA ILE A 226 15.32 -14.06 -2.89
C ILE A 226 14.83 -15.39 -2.33
N LEU A 227 14.35 -16.30 -3.18
CA LEU A 227 13.78 -17.57 -2.73
C LEU A 227 14.84 -18.55 -2.20
N LEU A 228 16.00 -18.64 -2.86
CA LEU A 228 17.08 -19.53 -2.45
C LEU A 228 17.79 -19.04 -1.17
N GLU A 229 17.85 -17.73 -0.94
CA GLU A 229 18.37 -17.16 0.33
C GLU A 229 17.46 -17.43 1.53
N LYS A 230 16.17 -17.67 1.30
CA LYS A 230 15.19 -17.96 2.36
C LYS A 230 15.21 -19.40 2.84
N VAL A 231 15.86 -20.30 2.12
CA VAL A 231 15.88 -21.74 2.41
C VAL A 231 17.27 -22.23 2.81
N ALA A 232 17.37 -23.47 3.27
CA ALA A 232 18.63 -24.04 3.74
C ALA A 232 19.73 -24.02 2.65
N PRO A 233 21.00 -23.78 3.02
CA PRO A 233 22.13 -23.85 2.10
C PRO A 233 22.18 -25.19 1.35
N GLY A 234 22.62 -25.15 0.09
CA GLY A 234 22.66 -26.34 -0.79
C GLY A 234 21.31 -26.70 -1.42
N THR A 235 20.26 -25.91 -1.21
CA THR A 235 19.00 -26.05 -1.96
C THR A 235 19.22 -25.72 -3.44
N THR A 236 18.63 -26.52 -4.31
CA THR A 236 18.65 -26.34 -5.77
C THR A 236 17.28 -25.98 -6.29
N ASN A 237 17.19 -25.49 -7.53
CA ASN A 237 15.92 -25.24 -8.23
C ASN A 237 14.92 -26.43 -8.17
N ILE A 238 15.41 -27.67 -8.16
CA ILE A 238 14.58 -28.89 -8.08
C ILE A 238 13.99 -29.09 -6.69
N THR A 239 14.78 -28.83 -5.64
CA THR A 239 14.37 -29.05 -4.24
C THR A 239 13.70 -27.83 -3.61
N LEU A 240 13.85 -26.66 -4.23
CA LEU A 240 13.35 -25.38 -3.78
C LEU A 240 11.84 -25.37 -3.49
N PRO A 241 10.94 -25.87 -4.36
CA PRO A 241 9.50 -25.83 -4.08
C PRO A 241 9.12 -26.56 -2.78
N GLY A 242 9.72 -27.73 -2.52
CA GLY A 242 9.49 -28.48 -1.29
C GLY A 242 10.02 -27.76 -0.06
N LYS A 243 11.21 -27.14 -0.15
CA LYS A 243 11.80 -26.36 0.95
C LYS A 243 10.99 -25.10 1.27
N LEU A 244 10.47 -24.41 0.25
CA LEU A 244 9.60 -23.25 0.43
C LEU A 244 8.27 -23.66 1.10
N SER A 245 7.68 -24.80 0.70
CA SER A 245 6.48 -25.33 1.37
C SER A 245 6.73 -25.57 2.86
N SER A 246 7.81 -26.29 3.20
CA SER A 246 8.15 -26.55 4.61
C SER A 246 8.42 -25.27 5.40
N LEU A 247 9.06 -24.27 4.79
CA LEU A 247 9.29 -22.97 5.42
C LEU A 247 7.96 -22.24 5.68
N MET A 248 7.08 -22.18 4.69
CA MET A 248 5.76 -21.56 4.85
C MET A 248 4.93 -22.25 5.93
N ASP A 249 4.96 -23.58 6.02
CA ASP A 249 4.26 -24.33 7.07
C ASP A 249 4.84 -24.05 8.46
N SER A 250 6.17 -23.95 8.57
CA SER A 250 6.85 -23.55 9.79
C SER A 250 6.46 -22.13 10.22
N LEU A 251 6.39 -21.17 9.28
CA LEU A 251 5.99 -19.79 9.56
C LEU A 251 4.52 -19.70 9.97
N LYS A 252 3.62 -20.46 9.32
CA LYS A 252 2.22 -20.57 9.71
C LYS A 252 2.06 -21.17 11.11
N THR A 253 2.92 -22.12 11.49
CA THR A 253 2.93 -22.72 12.84
C THR A 253 3.48 -21.76 13.90
N ALA A 254 4.50 -20.98 13.55
CA ALA A 254 5.07 -19.96 14.42
C ALA A 254 4.17 -18.71 14.54
N ASN A 255 3.17 -18.56 13.67
CA ASN A 255 2.23 -17.47 13.71
C ASN A 255 1.36 -17.53 14.97
N GLN A 256 1.65 -16.64 15.93
CA GLN A 256 0.95 -16.56 17.19
C GLN A 256 0.40 -15.16 17.40
N LEU A 257 -0.81 -15.10 17.95
CA LEU A 257 -1.43 -13.84 18.31
C LEU A 257 -0.68 -13.18 19.47
N PRO A 258 -0.66 -11.84 19.53
CA PRO A 258 -0.04 -11.14 20.64
C PRO A 258 -0.80 -11.40 21.95
N GLU A 259 -0.06 -11.74 23.01
CA GLU A 259 -0.67 -12.04 24.31
C GLU A 259 -1.04 -10.79 25.12
N THR A 260 -0.23 -9.73 24.99
CA THR A 260 -0.35 -8.49 25.73
C THR A 260 -0.75 -7.34 24.82
N ALA A 261 -1.70 -6.52 25.27
CA ALA A 261 -2.08 -5.31 24.56
C ALA A 261 -0.85 -4.39 24.40
N PRO A 262 -0.67 -3.74 23.24
CA PRO A 262 0.34 -2.72 23.10
C PRO A 262 0.07 -1.59 24.10
N GLN A 263 1.13 -0.94 24.56
CA GLN A 263 0.99 0.20 25.46
C GLN A 263 0.17 1.29 24.75
N PRO A 264 -0.84 1.87 25.42
CA PRO A 264 -1.57 3.00 24.87
C PRO A 264 -0.58 4.08 24.47
N ILE A 265 -0.67 4.54 23.23
CA ILE A 265 0.11 5.68 22.74
C ILE A 265 -0.62 6.93 23.22
N VAL A 266 -0.62 7.12 24.54
CA VAL A 266 -1.19 8.29 25.20
C VAL A 266 -0.02 8.89 25.96
N SER A 267 0.36 10.11 25.63
CA SER A 267 1.26 10.86 26.50
C SER A 267 0.53 10.99 27.84
N LYS A 268 1.22 10.70 28.95
CA LYS A 268 0.62 10.83 30.28
C LYS A 268 0.11 12.27 30.42
N LEU A 269 -1.22 12.41 30.50
CA LEU A 269 -1.92 13.66 30.80
C LEU A 269 -1.39 14.31 32.06
#